data_AF-A0A525IRL9-F1
#
_entry.id   AF-A0A525IRL9-F1
#
_cell.length_a   1.000
_cell.length_b   1.000
_cell.length_c   1.000
_cell.angle_alpha   90.00
_cell.angle_beta   90.00
_cell.angle_gamma   90.00
#
_symmetry.space_group_name_H-M   'P 1'
#
loop_
_entity.id
_entity.type
_entity.pdbx_description
1 polymer ?
#
loop_
_entity_poly.entity_id
_entity_poly.type
_entity_poly.pdbx_seq_one_letter_code
_entity_poly.pdbx_strand_id
1 'polypeptide(L)' 'MPARIVSGKIIIRGGSGQVDPDGTLHSVGAGNGMTLTAVGQLSGNTGSGTFNRSDGCIGRWIAIKH' A
#
# COMPACT_ATOMS: atom_id res chain seq x y z
N MET A 1 14.30 4.05 -1.71
CA MET A 1 14.08 2.66 -1.23
C MET A 1 12.78 2.17 -1.82
N PRO A 2 12.76 0.98 -2.46
CA PRO A 2 11.52 0.34 -2.87
C PRO A 2 10.71 -0.10 -1.66
N ALA A 3 9.39 -0.20 -1.81
CA ALA A 3 8.51 -0.75 -0.79
C ALA A 3 8.84 -2.22 -0.54
N ARG A 4 8.95 -2.63 0.73
CA ARG A 4 9.19 -4.04 1.11
C ARG A 4 8.15 -4.50 2.10
N ILE A 5 7.69 -5.74 1.95
CA ILE A 5 6.78 -6.40 2.89
C ILE A 5 7.58 -7.44 3.65
N VAL A 6 7.64 -7.32 4.97
CA VAL A 6 8.40 -8.22 5.85
C VAL A 6 7.48 -8.67 6.98
N SER A 7 7.17 -9.96 7.04
CA SER A 7 6.26 -10.54 8.05
C SER A 7 4.92 -9.80 8.14
N GLY A 8 4.32 -9.48 6.99
CA GLY A 8 3.09 -8.70 6.91
C GLY A 8 3.29 -7.19 7.05
N LYS A 9 4.43 -6.69 7.53
CA LYS A 9 4.66 -5.25 7.67
C LYS A 9 5.16 -4.62 6.37
N ILE A 10 4.53 -3.53 5.95
CA ILE A 10 4.94 -2.74 4.79
C ILE A 10 5.90 -1.65 5.26
N ILE A 11 7.10 -1.66 4.69
CA ILE A 11 8.19 -0.73 4.97
C ILE A 11 8.44 0.08 3.70
N ILE A 12 8.06 1.36 3.71
CA ILE A 12 8.30 2.29 2.60
C ILE A 12 8.90 3.59 3.13
N ARG A 13 9.58 4.36 2.27
CA ARG A 13 10.05 5.68 2.66
C ARG A 13 8.87 6.65 2.73
N GLY A 14 8.68 7.28 3.89
CA GLY A 14 7.56 8.19 4.11
C GLY A 14 6.24 7.44 4.29
N GLY A 15 6.23 6.21 4.80
CA GLY A 15 4.97 5.52 5.06
C GLY A 15 5.14 4.20 5.79
N SER A 16 4.02 3.59 6.11
CA SER A 16 3.93 2.32 6.81
C SER A 16 2.65 1.59 6.41
N GLY A 17 2.59 0.31 6.70
CA GLY A 17 1.37 -0.46 6.51
C GLY A 17 1.51 -1.88 7.00
N GLN A 18 0.44 -2.63 6.81
CA GLN A 18 0.32 -4.03 7.15
C GLN A 18 -0.43 -4.76 6.05
N VAL A 19 -0.11 -6.04 5.93
CA VAL A 19 -0.82 -7.05 5.19
C VAL A 19 -1.27 -8.07 6.21
N ASP A 20 -2.57 -8.24 6.34
CA ASP A 20 -3.19 -9.24 7.19
C ASP A 20 -3.00 -10.65 6.62
N PRO A 21 -3.14 -11.72 7.43
CA PRO A 21 -2.94 -13.09 6.97
C PRO A 21 -3.88 -13.52 5.83
N ASP A 22 -5.04 -12.88 5.70
CA ASP A 22 -5.99 -13.09 4.61
C ASP A 22 -5.56 -12.40 3.30
N GLY A 23 -4.47 -11.62 3.34
CA GLY A 23 -3.94 -10.84 2.23
C GLY A 23 -4.45 -9.40 2.17
N THR A 24 -5.27 -8.95 3.13
CA THR A 24 -5.80 -7.60 3.13
C THR A 24 -4.67 -6.61 3.42
N LEU A 25 -4.43 -5.68 2.50
CA LEU A 25 -3.42 -4.64 2.61
C LEU A 25 -4.04 -3.36 3.15
N HIS A 26 -3.41 -2.79 4.17
CA HIS A 26 -3.68 -1.47 4.68
C HIS A 26 -2.36 -0.69 4.77
N SER A 27 -2.27 0.44 4.08
CA SER A 27 -1.07 1.28 4.14
C SER A 27 -1.39 2.76 4.16
N VAL A 28 -0.51 3.52 4.78
CA VAL A 28 -0.52 4.96 4.82
C VAL A 28 0.87 5.48 4.44
N GLY A 29 0.93 6.47 3.58
CA GLY A 29 2.14 7.17 3.19
C GLY A 29 1.92 8.67 3.30
N ALA A 30 2.98 9.40 3.65
CA ALA A 30 3.05 10.83 3.59
C ALA A 30 4.25 11.24 2.73
N GLY A 31 4.03 12.15 1.78
CA GLY A 31 5.06 12.67 0.89
C GLY A 31 4.61 13.98 0.25
N ASN A 32 5.54 14.93 0.10
CA ASN A 32 5.25 16.25 -0.49
C ASN A 32 4.07 16.99 0.17
N GLY A 33 3.92 16.87 1.50
CA GLY A 33 2.82 17.50 2.25
C GLY A 33 1.45 16.83 2.07
N MET A 34 1.39 15.69 1.37
CA MET A 34 0.16 14.93 1.13
C MET A 34 0.21 13.59 1.84
N THR A 35 -0.95 13.12 2.31
CA THR A 35 -1.13 11.78 2.84
C THR A 35 -1.83 10.92 1.80
N LEU A 36 -1.41 9.67 1.64
CA LEU A 36 -2.01 8.65 0.81
C LEU A 36 -2.37 7.47 1.70
N THR A 37 -3.62 7.05 1.66
CA THR A 37 -4.09 5.81 2.28
C THR A 37 -4.42 4.83 1.18
N ALA A 38 -3.86 3.62 1.22
CA ALA A 38 -4.14 2.58 0.26
C ALA A 38 -4.66 1.32 0.96
N VAL A 39 -5.69 0.73 0.36
CA VAL A 39 -6.32 -0.51 0.80
C VAL A 39 -6.47 -1.46 -0.37
N GLY A 40 -6.40 -2.76 -0.14
CA GLY A 40 -6.62 -3.75 -1.21
C GLY A 40 -6.34 -5.17 -0.77
N GLN A 41 -6.22 -6.07 -1.74
CA GLN A 41 -5.88 -7.48 -1.50
C GLN A 41 -4.57 -7.83 -2.20
N LEU A 42 -3.71 -8.55 -1.50
CA LEU A 42 -2.59 -9.29 -2.06
C LEU A 42 -2.96 -10.77 -2.15
N SER A 43 -2.72 -11.37 -3.31
CA SER A 43 -2.91 -12.80 -3.56
C SER A 43 -1.73 -13.35 -4.35
N GLY A 44 -0.96 -14.23 -3.69
CA GLY A 44 0.24 -14.84 -4.24
C GLY A 44 1.27 -13.82 -4.70
N ASN A 45 1.44 -13.70 -6.01
CA ASN A 45 2.41 -12.80 -6.66
C ASN A 45 1.76 -11.50 -7.18
N THR A 46 0.48 -11.27 -6.90
CA THR A 46 -0.24 -10.10 -7.41
C THR A 46 -0.99 -9.39 -6.30
N GLY A 47 -1.39 -8.15 -6.54
CA GLY A 47 -2.26 -7.42 -5.65
C GLY A 47 -3.00 -6.32 -6.39
N SER A 48 -4.13 -5.92 -5.84
CA SER A 48 -4.86 -4.76 -6.36
C SER A 48 -5.68 -4.10 -5.27
N GLY A 49 -6.00 -2.84 -5.47
CA GLY A 49 -6.79 -2.11 -4.51
C GLY A 49 -7.08 -0.68 -4.94
N THR A 50 -7.46 0.13 -3.96
CA THR A 50 -7.70 1.55 -4.12
C THR A 50 -6.74 2.35 -3.26
N PHE A 51 -6.50 3.59 -3.67
CA PHE A 51 -5.84 4.58 -2.84
C PHE A 51 -6.68 5.85 -2.78
N ASN A 52 -6.57 6.55 -1.66
CA ASN A 52 -7.14 7.85 -1.43
C ASN A 52 -6.04 8.78 -0.94
N ARG A 53 -5.83 9.86 -1.67
CA ARG A 53 -4.85 10.88 -1.33
C ARG A 53 -5.56 12.12 -0.80
N SER A 54 -4.95 12.77 0.20
CA SER A 54 -5.55 13.86 0.97
C SER A 54 -5.93 15.10 0.16
N ASP A 55 -5.44 15.21 -1.08
CA ASP A 55 -5.80 16.24 -2.05
C ASP A 55 -7.04 15.88 -2.89
N GLY A 56 -7.72 14.78 -2.57
CA GLY A 56 -8.91 14.30 -3.27
C GLY A 56 -8.61 13.33 -4.42
N CYS A 57 -7.33 13.05 -4.72
CA CYS A 57 -6.98 12.08 -5.75
C CYS A 57 -7.26 10.66 -5.25
N ILE A 58 -8.29 10.03 -5.82
CA ILE A 58 -8.63 8.63 -5.60
C ILE A 58 -8.32 7.81 -6.84
N GLY A 59 -7.89 6.57 -6.67
CA GLY A 59 -7.56 5.72 -7.79
C GLY A 59 -7.41 4.26 -7.41
N ARG A 60 -7.01 3.46 -8.39
CA ARG A 60 -6.71 2.03 -8.23
C ARG A 60 -5.22 1.79 -8.41
N TRP A 61 -4.72 0.79 -7.72
CA TRP A 61 -3.34 0.33 -7.87
C TRP A 61 -3.33 -1.17 -8.15
N ILE A 62 -2.26 -1.60 -8.80
CA ILE A 62 -1.95 -3.01 -9.08
C ILE A 62 -0.51 -3.24 -8.64
N ALA A 63 -0.27 -4.33 -7.92
CA ALA A 63 1.04 -4.79 -7.49
C ALA A 63 1.36 -6.12 -8.17
N ILE A 64 2.60 -6.27 -8.64
CA ILE A 64 3.11 -7.51 -9.22
C ILE A 64 4.47 -7.78 -8.56
N LYS A 65 4.62 -8.98 -8.02
CA LYS A 65 5.88 -9.47 -7.46
C LYS A 65 6.72 -10.07 -8.58
N HIS A 66 7.85 -9.45 -8.85
CA HIS A 66 8.92 -9.98 -9.69
C HIS A 66 9.92 -10.80 -8.86
#